data_AF-A0A2K3M6Q7-F1
#
_entry.id   AF-A0A2K3M6Q7-F1
#
_cell.length_a   1.000
_cell.length_b   1.000
_cell.length_c   1.000
_cell.angle_alpha   90.00
_cell.angle_beta   90.00
_cell.angle_gamma   90.00
#
_symmetry.space_group_name_H-M   'P 1'
#
loop_
_entity.id
_entity.type
_entity.pdbx_description
1 polymer ?
#
loop_
_entity_poly.entity_id
_entity_poly.type
_entity_poly.pdbx_seq_one_letter_code
_entity_poly.pdbx_strand_id
1 'polypeptide(L)'
;MTIAKRKRGCSIPNHNAFGGFPIIVLLLLVCALWFQRNQLTTLLLGPTTTTSEVVLDPPGNTFYDDPQLSYSIEKPLKQWDKKRSDWLQLHPSFAAGAQDRILLVTGSQPSPCKNPIGDHLLLRCFKNKVDYCRIHNCEVYYSNLHLHPKMDSFWSKLPIIRSTMMAHPEVEWIWWLDADAIFADMEFKIPLERYKDHNLVVHGWSNMVYTESENMSWTGLNAGSLLIRNCQWSMDLLHVWAQMGPLSSNYAKWGKILTSTFKDKPFPLPDDQSSLIYLLSKQRRKWGGKTYLEETYDLEGYWIATLGKFEGLKNKYNEIEEEASVLRRRHSEK
;
A
#
# COMPACT_ATOMS: atom_id res chain seq x y z
N MET A 1 -33.25 2.52 -54.74
CA MET A 1 -34.36 3.48 -54.81
C MET A 1 -35.41 3.08 -53.77
N THR A 2 -35.61 3.96 -52.80
CA THR A 2 -36.82 4.21 -52.00
C THR A 2 -37.39 3.13 -51.06
N ILE A 3 -37.29 3.48 -49.77
CA ILE A 3 -37.90 2.90 -48.58
C ILE A 3 -39.43 3.13 -48.58
N ALA A 4 -40.21 2.14 -48.15
CA ALA A 4 -41.59 2.33 -47.70
C ALA A 4 -41.82 1.67 -46.33
N LYS A 5 -41.99 2.51 -45.30
CA LYS A 5 -42.37 2.15 -43.93
C LYS A 5 -43.87 1.82 -43.88
N ARG A 6 -44.25 0.70 -43.25
CA ARG A 6 -45.66 0.39 -42.93
C ARG A 6 -45.89 0.52 -41.42
N LYS A 7 -46.61 1.56 -41.02
CA LYS A 7 -47.16 1.76 -39.66
C LYS A 7 -48.28 0.74 -39.41
N ARG A 8 -48.27 0.07 -38.25
CA ARG A 8 -49.49 -0.55 -37.68
C ARG A 8 -49.97 0.33 -36.54
N GLY A 9 -51.19 0.84 -36.66
CA GLY A 9 -51.92 1.46 -35.56
C GLY A 9 -52.58 0.39 -34.71
N CYS A 10 -52.69 0.64 -33.42
CA CYS A 10 -53.66 -0.02 -32.55
C CYS A 10 -54.32 1.05 -31.67
N SER A 11 -55.63 0.92 -31.60
CA SER A 11 -56.64 1.83 -31.04
C SER A 11 -56.61 1.94 -29.52
N ILE A 12 -57.00 3.11 -29.01
CA ILE A 12 -57.27 3.40 -27.61
C ILE A 12 -58.74 3.05 -27.29
N PRO A 13 -59.04 2.32 -26.21
CA PRO A 13 -60.33 2.42 -25.54
C PRO A 13 -60.24 3.38 -24.35
N ASN A 14 -61.11 4.39 -24.36
CA ASN A 14 -61.46 5.19 -23.20
C ASN A 14 -62.25 4.34 -22.20
N HIS A 15 -61.80 4.29 -20.95
CA HIS A 15 -62.69 4.12 -19.80
C HIS A 15 -62.27 5.09 -18.70
N ASN A 16 -63.00 6.20 -18.63
CA ASN A 16 -63.04 7.01 -17.44
C ASN A 16 -63.92 6.34 -16.39
N ALA A 17 -63.39 6.36 -15.18
CA ALA A 17 -64.07 6.67 -13.92
C ALA A 17 -64.29 5.53 -12.90
N PHE A 18 -63.98 5.94 -11.66
CA PHE A 18 -64.33 5.40 -10.34
C PHE A 18 -63.34 4.43 -9.68
N GLY A 19 -62.50 4.98 -8.78
CA GLY A 19 -61.85 4.20 -7.71
C GLY A 19 -60.63 4.81 -6.99
N GLY A 20 -59.98 5.85 -7.52
CA GLY A 20 -58.65 6.27 -7.03
C GLY A 20 -58.59 7.30 -5.90
N PHE A 21 -59.66 8.07 -5.66
CA PHE A 21 -59.62 9.19 -4.72
C PHE A 21 -59.49 8.80 -3.23
N PRO A 22 -60.18 7.77 -2.71
CA PRO A 22 -60.05 7.43 -1.29
C PRO A 22 -58.70 6.77 -0.96
N ILE A 23 -58.08 6.09 -1.93
CA ILE A 23 -56.78 5.40 -1.75
C ILE A 23 -55.64 6.42 -1.68
N ILE A 24 -55.67 7.46 -2.50
CA ILE A 24 -54.66 8.53 -2.49
C ILE A 24 -54.74 9.32 -1.17
N VAL A 25 -55.96 9.62 -0.68
CA VAL A 25 -56.14 10.30 0.60
C VAL A 25 -55.67 9.43 1.77
N LEU A 26 -55.93 8.12 1.73
CA LEU A 26 -55.46 7.18 2.75
C LEU A 26 -53.92 7.07 2.75
N LEU A 27 -53.29 7.01 1.57
CA LEU A 27 -51.83 7.01 1.44
C LEU A 27 -51.20 8.31 1.96
N LEU A 28 -51.82 9.47 1.68
CA LEU A 28 -51.35 10.76 2.19
C LEU A 28 -51.49 10.86 3.72
N LEU A 29 -52.57 10.32 4.30
CA LEU A 29 -52.75 10.25 5.75
C LEU A 29 -51.74 9.31 6.40
N VAL A 30 -51.47 8.14 5.80
CA VAL A 30 -50.45 7.21 6.29
C VAL A 30 -49.06 7.85 6.20
N CYS A 31 -48.72 8.52 5.10
CA CYS A 31 -47.47 9.26 4.97
C CYS A 31 -47.36 10.40 5.99
N ALA A 32 -48.44 11.15 6.24
CA ALA A 32 -48.46 12.22 7.24
C ALA A 32 -48.28 11.67 8.66
N LEU A 33 -48.92 10.55 8.99
CA LEU A 33 -48.74 9.87 10.27
C LEU A 33 -47.34 9.27 10.43
N TRP A 34 -46.76 8.75 9.34
CA TRP A 34 -45.38 8.24 9.33
C TRP A 34 -44.37 9.38 9.49
N PHE A 35 -44.63 10.53 8.86
CA PHE A 35 -43.81 11.73 8.99
C PHE A 35 -43.90 12.34 10.41
N GLN A 36 -45.11 12.39 10.98
CA GLN A 36 -45.34 12.83 12.36
C GLN A 36 -44.71 11.86 13.37
N ARG A 37 -44.81 10.54 13.15
CA ARG A 37 -44.11 9.53 13.96
C ARG A 37 -42.60 9.70 13.86
N ASN A 38 -42.06 9.94 12.67
CA ASN A 38 -40.63 10.14 12.50
C ASN A 38 -40.17 11.40 13.26
N GLN A 39 -40.91 12.52 13.14
CA GLN A 39 -40.64 13.73 13.92
C GLN A 39 -40.73 13.52 15.44
N LEU A 40 -41.73 12.77 15.93
CA LEU A 40 -41.87 12.43 17.34
C LEU A 40 -40.74 11.48 17.81
N THR A 41 -40.27 10.60 16.93
CA THR A 41 -39.13 9.71 17.20
C THR A 41 -37.83 10.52 17.27
N THR A 42 -37.65 11.53 16.40
CA THR A 42 -36.52 12.48 16.47
C THR A 42 -36.60 13.43 17.68
N LEU A 43 -37.81 13.70 18.20
CA LEU A 43 -38.02 14.52 19.39
C LEU A 43 -37.84 13.73 20.70
N LEU A 44 -38.24 12.45 20.73
CA LEU A 44 -38.13 11.56 21.89
C LEU A 44 -36.76 10.88 21.98
N LEU A 45 -36.14 10.56 20.85
CA LEU A 45 -34.72 10.24 20.73
C LEU A 45 -34.02 11.55 20.36
N GLY A 46 -33.89 12.45 21.34
CA GLY A 46 -33.01 13.60 21.21
C GLY A 46 -31.65 13.16 20.65
N PRO A 47 -30.91 14.04 19.96
CA PRO A 47 -29.64 13.66 19.37
C PRO A 47 -28.80 13.00 20.45
N THR A 48 -28.52 11.71 20.29
CA THR A 48 -27.40 11.10 20.99
C THR A 48 -26.22 11.93 20.56
N THR A 49 -25.82 12.83 21.45
CA THR A 49 -24.50 13.40 21.49
C THR A 49 -23.59 12.24 21.84
N THR A 50 -23.39 11.33 20.87
CA THR A 50 -22.05 10.84 20.63
C THR A 50 -21.29 12.09 20.20
N THR A 51 -20.84 12.86 21.18
CA THR A 51 -19.62 13.62 21.03
C THR A 51 -18.65 12.60 20.47
N SER A 52 -18.36 12.68 19.17
CA SER A 52 -17.04 12.27 18.72
C SER A 52 -16.15 13.13 19.58
N GLU A 53 -15.64 12.58 20.69
CA GLU A 53 -14.58 13.22 21.44
C GLU A 53 -13.54 13.50 20.36
N VAL A 54 -13.39 14.78 20.02
CA VAL A 54 -12.29 15.21 19.20
C VAL A 54 -11.10 14.76 20.01
N VAL A 55 -10.41 13.73 19.54
CA VAL A 55 -9.16 13.28 20.14
C VAL A 55 -8.20 14.42 19.91
N LEU A 56 -8.17 15.34 20.87
CA LEU A 56 -7.25 16.46 20.88
C LEU A 56 -5.88 15.88 21.16
N ASP A 57 -4.90 16.29 20.36
CA ASP A 57 -3.51 15.94 20.65
C ASP A 57 -3.18 16.37 22.09
N PRO A 58 -2.45 15.54 22.85
CA PRO A 58 -2.01 15.88 24.19
C PRO A 58 -1.28 17.22 24.18
N PRO A 59 -1.40 18.05 25.23
CA PRO A 59 -0.76 19.37 25.27
C PRO A 59 0.78 19.32 25.35
N GLY A 60 1.38 18.13 25.37
CA GLY A 60 2.83 17.95 25.46
C GLY A 60 3.50 18.21 24.12
N ASN A 61 4.57 19.00 24.13
CA ASN A 61 5.37 19.25 22.94
C ASN A 61 5.93 17.93 22.38
N THR A 62 5.85 17.79 21.06
CA THR A 62 6.39 16.67 20.29
C THR A 62 7.47 17.18 19.33
N PHE A 63 8.00 16.29 18.49
CA PHE A 63 8.90 16.71 17.42
C PHE A 63 8.21 17.55 16.34
N TYR A 64 6.87 17.54 16.25
CA TYR A 64 6.12 18.37 15.30
C TYR A 64 6.17 19.87 15.64
N ASP A 65 6.46 20.21 16.91
CA ASP A 65 6.59 21.60 17.36
C ASP A 65 7.97 22.22 17.07
N ASP A 66 8.90 21.43 16.54
CA ASP A 66 10.23 21.90 16.14
C ASP A 66 10.14 22.67 14.80
N PRO A 67 10.38 24.00 14.78
CA PRO A 67 10.29 24.79 13.55
C PRO A 67 11.38 24.43 12.53
N GLN A 68 12.39 23.66 12.93
CA GLN A 68 13.44 23.15 12.04
C GLN A 68 13.10 21.77 11.46
N LEU A 69 12.00 21.15 11.89
CA LEU A 69 11.56 19.86 11.35
C LEU A 69 11.35 19.95 9.85
N SER A 70 11.93 19.02 9.11
CA SER A 70 11.75 18.93 7.66
C SER A 70 11.51 17.50 7.25
N TYR A 71 10.47 17.31 6.43
CA TYR A 71 10.18 16.06 5.76
C TYR A 71 11.11 15.78 4.57
N SER A 72 11.95 16.75 4.17
CA SER A 72 12.89 16.56 3.07
C SER A 72 13.83 15.39 3.35
N ILE A 73 14.09 14.60 2.31
CA ILE A 73 15.06 13.50 2.33
C ILE A 73 16.51 13.99 2.23
N GLU A 74 16.72 15.23 1.81
CA GLU A 74 18.04 15.84 1.65
C GLU A 74 18.73 16.08 2.99
N LYS A 75 17.96 16.28 4.06
CA LYS A 75 18.49 16.52 5.42
C LYS A 75 18.41 15.25 6.26
N PRO A 76 19.51 14.82 6.89
CA PRO A 76 19.46 13.73 7.87
C PRO A 76 18.52 14.07 9.02
N LEU A 77 17.66 13.14 9.41
CA LEU A 77 16.90 13.23 10.65
C LEU A 77 17.64 12.48 11.76
N LYS A 78 17.86 13.13 12.89
CA LYS A 78 18.59 12.58 14.03
C LYS A 78 17.68 12.41 15.24
N GLN A 79 18.07 11.48 16.11
CA GLN A 79 17.35 11.13 17.34
C GLN A 79 15.89 10.71 17.08
N TRP A 80 15.63 10.09 15.93
CA TRP A 80 14.29 9.68 15.52
C TRP A 80 13.67 8.67 16.49
N ASP A 81 14.44 7.68 16.97
CA ASP A 81 13.94 6.72 17.97
C ASP A 81 13.48 7.41 19.25
N LYS A 82 14.22 8.44 19.71
CA LYS A 82 13.82 9.25 20.87
C LYS A 82 12.56 10.05 20.56
N LYS A 83 12.54 10.79 19.44
CA LYS A 83 11.37 11.59 19.01
C LYS A 83 10.10 10.74 18.90
N ARG A 84 10.21 9.53 18.33
CA ARG A 84 9.12 8.56 18.20
C ARG A 84 8.69 7.99 19.55
N SER A 85 9.64 7.63 20.42
CA SER A 85 9.33 7.14 21.76
C SER A 85 8.62 8.19 22.62
N ASP A 86 9.11 9.44 22.59
CA ASP A 86 8.49 10.55 23.31
C ASP A 86 7.05 10.79 22.79
N TRP A 87 6.83 10.73 21.46
CA TRP A 87 5.49 10.83 20.88
C TRP A 87 4.57 9.70 21.36
N LEU A 88 5.03 8.44 21.33
CA LEU A 88 4.24 7.28 21.78
C LEU A 88 3.86 7.34 23.26
N GLN A 89 4.73 7.90 24.11
CA GLN A 89 4.44 8.10 25.54
C GLN A 89 3.30 9.10 25.76
N LEU A 90 3.23 10.13 24.93
CA LEU A 90 2.14 11.11 24.95
C LEU A 90 0.83 10.54 24.35
N HIS A 91 0.93 9.52 23.49
CA HIS A 91 -0.19 8.95 22.73
C HIS A 91 -0.43 7.46 23.05
N PRO A 92 -0.83 7.10 24.30
CA PRO A 92 -0.93 5.70 24.72
C PRO A 92 -1.95 4.86 23.94
N SER A 93 -3.00 5.47 23.39
CA SER A 93 -3.97 4.80 22.48
C SER A 93 -3.30 4.26 21.21
N PHE A 94 -2.22 4.91 20.76
CA PHE A 94 -1.44 4.51 19.61
C PHE A 94 -0.26 3.58 19.97
N ALA A 95 0.09 3.46 21.25
CA ALA A 95 1.19 2.60 21.69
C ALA A 95 0.82 1.10 21.73
N ALA A 96 -0.43 0.77 22.06
CA ALA A 96 -0.87 -0.62 22.17
C ALA A 96 -0.78 -1.35 20.82
N GLY A 97 -0.02 -2.44 20.76
CA GLY A 97 0.19 -3.22 19.54
C GLY A 97 1.01 -2.53 18.45
N ALA A 98 1.63 -1.38 18.74
CA ALA A 98 2.42 -0.62 17.76
C ALA A 98 3.48 -1.48 17.06
N GLN A 99 4.14 -2.39 17.80
CA GLN A 99 5.21 -3.27 17.32
C GLN A 99 4.83 -4.16 16.13
N ASP A 100 3.54 -4.45 15.95
CA ASP A 100 3.03 -5.29 14.86
C ASP A 100 2.26 -4.48 13.80
N ARG A 101 2.15 -3.15 13.96
CA ARG A 101 1.43 -2.30 13.00
C ARG A 101 2.20 -2.17 11.71
N ILE A 102 1.52 -2.55 10.62
CA ILE A 102 2.01 -2.40 9.25
C ILE A 102 1.15 -1.35 8.55
N LEU A 103 1.81 -0.35 7.95
CA LEU A 103 1.20 0.53 6.96
C LEU A 103 1.72 0.14 5.59
N LEU A 104 0.83 -0.39 4.75
CA LEU A 104 1.13 -0.69 3.37
C LEU A 104 1.14 0.62 2.57
N VAL A 105 2.27 0.91 1.93
CA VAL A 105 2.47 2.09 1.11
C VAL A 105 2.62 1.67 -0.34
N THR A 106 1.82 2.28 -1.20
CA THR A 106 1.94 2.13 -2.66
C THR A 106 1.72 3.49 -3.31
N GLY A 107 1.98 3.61 -4.60
CA GLY A 107 1.75 4.86 -5.28
C GLY A 107 1.99 4.82 -6.77
N SER A 108 1.46 5.82 -7.46
CA SER A 108 1.65 6.04 -8.89
C SER A 108 1.88 7.52 -9.16
N GLN A 109 2.27 7.84 -10.40
CA GLN A 109 2.40 9.23 -10.83
C GLN A 109 1.05 9.98 -10.72
N PRO A 110 1.07 11.32 -10.47
CA PRO A 110 -0.15 12.13 -10.35
C PRO A 110 -0.92 12.30 -11.66
N SER A 111 -0.21 12.24 -12.79
CA SER A 111 -0.81 12.40 -14.11
C SER A 111 -1.39 11.07 -14.62
N PRO A 112 -2.40 11.10 -15.52
CA PRO A 112 -2.88 9.90 -16.19
C PRO A 112 -1.75 9.09 -16.84
N CYS A 113 -1.93 7.79 -16.91
CA CYS A 113 -0.99 6.93 -17.63
C CYS A 113 -0.92 7.32 -19.12
N LYS A 114 0.28 7.22 -19.72
CA LYS A 114 0.45 7.43 -21.17
C LYS A 114 -0.42 6.46 -21.99
N ASN A 115 -0.54 5.22 -21.52
CA ASN A 115 -1.48 4.25 -22.04
C ASN A 115 -2.73 4.25 -21.15
N PRO A 116 -3.94 4.57 -21.67
CA PRO A 116 -5.16 4.65 -20.87
C PRO A 116 -5.53 3.37 -20.12
N ILE A 117 -5.12 2.19 -20.60
CA ILE A 117 -5.35 0.94 -19.86
C ILE A 117 -4.55 0.89 -18.55
N GLY A 118 -3.48 1.67 -18.44
CA GLY A 118 -2.63 1.75 -17.26
C GLY A 118 -3.43 2.20 -16.03
N ASP A 119 -4.26 3.23 -16.14
CA ASP A 119 -5.07 3.71 -15.02
C ASP A 119 -6.09 2.66 -14.56
N HIS A 120 -6.63 1.87 -15.49
CA HIS A 120 -7.49 0.74 -15.15
C HIS A 120 -6.73 -0.37 -14.40
N LEU A 121 -5.50 -0.67 -14.80
CA LEU A 121 -4.65 -1.65 -14.09
C LEU A 121 -4.25 -1.13 -12.71
N LEU A 122 -3.87 0.14 -12.57
CA LEU A 122 -3.57 0.78 -11.28
C LEU A 122 -4.76 0.66 -10.31
N LEU A 123 -5.98 0.92 -10.79
CA LEU A 123 -7.19 0.75 -9.98
C LEU A 123 -7.38 -0.69 -9.50
N ARG A 124 -7.15 -1.69 -10.38
CA ARG A 124 -7.27 -3.11 -10.02
C ARG A 124 -6.21 -3.54 -9.03
N CYS A 125 -4.96 -3.13 -9.23
CA CYS A 125 -3.86 -3.40 -8.32
C CYS A 125 -4.09 -2.74 -6.96
N PHE A 126 -4.60 -1.51 -6.92
CA PHE A 126 -4.95 -0.85 -5.67
C PHE A 126 -6.07 -1.59 -4.93
N LYS A 127 -7.16 -1.95 -5.62
CA LYS A 127 -8.25 -2.75 -5.02
C LYS A 127 -7.73 -4.06 -4.44
N ASN A 128 -6.84 -4.75 -5.14
CA ASN A 128 -6.20 -5.99 -4.65
C ASN A 128 -5.47 -5.77 -3.31
N LYS A 129 -4.68 -4.70 -3.19
CA LYS A 129 -3.98 -4.33 -1.95
C LYS A 129 -4.95 -3.96 -0.82
N VAL A 130 -6.02 -3.23 -1.12
CA VAL A 130 -7.08 -2.89 -0.16
C VAL A 130 -7.77 -4.16 0.35
N ASP A 131 -8.08 -5.11 -0.52
CA ASP A 131 -8.72 -6.37 -0.13
C ASP A 131 -7.81 -7.21 0.79
N TYR A 132 -6.51 -7.30 0.48
CA TYR A 132 -5.53 -7.96 1.35
C TYR A 132 -5.46 -7.27 2.73
N CYS A 133 -5.30 -5.95 2.75
CA CYS A 133 -5.16 -5.24 4.03
C CYS A 133 -6.41 -5.25 4.89
N ARG A 134 -7.61 -5.31 4.27
CA ARG A 134 -8.87 -5.52 4.99
C ARG A 134 -8.89 -6.88 5.71
N ILE A 135 -8.35 -7.94 5.10
CA ILE A 135 -8.28 -9.28 5.70
C ILE A 135 -7.26 -9.31 6.84
N HIS A 136 -6.10 -8.68 6.65
CA HIS A 136 -4.96 -8.76 7.56
C HIS A 136 -4.87 -7.64 8.60
N ASN A 137 -5.86 -6.73 8.63
CA ASN A 137 -5.91 -5.57 9.51
C ASN A 137 -4.65 -4.69 9.39
N CYS A 138 -4.22 -4.42 8.16
CA CYS A 138 -3.25 -3.36 7.85
C CYS A 138 -3.95 -2.15 7.22
N GLU A 139 -3.30 -1.00 7.33
CA GLU A 139 -3.73 0.22 6.66
C GLU A 139 -3.08 0.34 5.29
N VAL A 140 -3.71 1.08 4.38
CA VAL A 140 -3.18 1.36 3.05
C VAL A 140 -3.03 2.86 2.85
N TYR A 141 -1.82 3.31 2.57
CA TYR A 141 -1.51 4.66 2.12
C TYR A 141 -1.17 4.63 0.62
N TYR A 142 -1.99 5.32 -0.18
CA TYR A 142 -1.75 5.49 -1.60
C TYR A 142 -1.19 6.89 -1.87
N SER A 143 0.07 6.98 -2.29
CA SER A 143 0.69 8.24 -2.68
C SER A 143 0.54 8.49 -4.17
N ASN A 144 0.00 9.66 -4.53
CA ASN A 144 0.07 10.23 -5.88
C ASN A 144 0.95 11.49 -5.90
N LEU A 145 1.75 11.71 -4.86
CA LEU A 145 2.51 12.95 -4.68
C LEU A 145 3.92 12.85 -5.24
N HIS A 146 4.33 13.88 -5.99
CA HIS A 146 5.73 14.06 -6.39
C HIS A 146 6.47 14.89 -5.33
N LEU A 147 6.87 14.25 -4.23
CA LEU A 147 7.41 14.93 -3.04
C LEU A 147 8.77 15.62 -3.25
N HIS A 148 9.50 15.25 -4.29
CA HIS A 148 10.79 15.88 -4.60
C HIS A 148 11.01 15.99 -6.11
N PRO A 149 11.24 17.20 -6.68
CA PRO A 149 11.30 17.44 -8.12
C PRO A 149 12.27 16.53 -8.89
N LYS A 150 13.42 16.20 -8.28
CA LYS A 150 14.45 15.33 -8.89
C LYS A 150 14.22 13.83 -8.68
N MET A 151 13.41 13.41 -7.72
CA MET A 151 13.25 11.98 -7.36
C MET A 151 12.01 11.41 -8.05
N ASP A 152 12.12 11.16 -9.34
CA ASP A 152 11.04 10.61 -10.15
C ASP A 152 11.04 9.08 -10.16
N SER A 153 9.99 8.51 -10.78
CA SER A 153 9.92 7.06 -11.04
C SER A 153 10.18 6.23 -9.77
N PHE A 154 11.01 5.20 -9.87
CA PHE A 154 11.42 4.31 -8.79
C PHE A 154 12.15 5.01 -7.63
N TRP A 155 12.73 6.21 -7.82
CA TRP A 155 13.33 6.97 -6.72
C TRP A 155 12.30 7.67 -5.83
N SER A 156 11.09 7.92 -6.33
CA SER A 156 10.03 8.62 -5.59
C SER A 156 9.60 7.91 -4.31
N LYS A 157 9.78 6.58 -4.23
CA LYS A 157 9.44 5.79 -3.04
C LYS A 157 10.22 6.22 -1.80
N LEU A 158 11.48 6.66 -1.93
CA LEU A 158 12.31 7.01 -0.78
C LEU A 158 11.78 8.22 0.00
N PRO A 159 11.50 9.38 -0.61
CA PRO A 159 10.89 10.49 0.10
C PRO A 159 9.49 10.14 0.63
N ILE A 160 8.72 9.31 -0.09
CA ILE A 160 7.39 8.86 0.37
C ILE A 160 7.53 8.04 1.66
N ILE A 161 8.32 6.95 1.65
CA ILE A 161 8.57 6.11 2.83
C ILE A 161 9.06 6.97 4.01
N ARG A 162 10.02 7.87 3.77
CA ARG A 162 10.54 8.77 4.80
C ARG A 162 9.43 9.64 5.39
N SER A 163 8.60 10.26 4.54
CA SER A 163 7.50 11.10 5.01
C SER A 163 6.45 10.31 5.76
N THR A 164 6.14 9.09 5.31
CA THR A 164 5.19 8.20 5.98
C THR A 164 5.69 7.80 7.36
N MET A 165 6.98 7.44 7.50
CA MET A 165 7.56 7.17 8.82
C MET A 165 7.40 8.34 9.78
N MET A 166 7.60 9.57 9.29
CA MET A 166 7.46 10.78 10.10
C MET A 166 6.01 11.10 10.45
N ALA A 167 5.08 10.93 9.52
CA ALA A 167 3.66 11.22 9.71
C ALA A 167 2.96 10.16 10.58
N HIS A 168 3.50 8.94 10.62
CA HIS A 168 2.94 7.79 11.34
C HIS A 168 3.92 7.22 12.36
N PRO A 169 4.27 7.96 13.43
CA PRO A 169 5.13 7.47 14.51
C PRO A 169 4.55 6.25 15.24
N GLU A 170 3.26 5.99 15.16
CA GLU A 170 2.58 4.79 15.69
C GLU A 170 2.88 3.51 14.91
N VAL A 171 3.28 3.62 13.64
CA VAL A 171 3.52 2.47 12.78
C VAL A 171 4.94 1.93 13.00
N GLU A 172 5.07 0.62 13.21
CA GLU A 172 6.37 -0.03 13.33
C GLU A 172 6.97 -0.40 11.98
N TRP A 173 6.15 -0.85 11.03
CA TRP A 173 6.61 -1.29 9.71
C TRP A 173 5.93 -0.53 8.58
N ILE A 174 6.74 0.09 7.73
CA ILE A 174 6.28 0.56 6.42
C ILE A 174 6.50 -0.57 5.42
N TRP A 175 5.44 -1.07 4.81
CA TRP A 175 5.54 -2.03 3.72
C TRP A 175 5.34 -1.33 2.39
N TRP A 176 6.44 -1.00 1.73
CA TRP A 176 6.37 -0.48 0.36
C TRP A 176 6.06 -1.61 -0.60
N LEU A 177 5.05 -1.39 -1.46
CA LEU A 177 4.65 -2.30 -2.50
C LEU A 177 4.40 -1.53 -3.81
N ASP A 178 5.16 -1.83 -4.86
CA ASP A 178 5.05 -1.19 -6.16
C ASP A 178 3.63 -1.32 -6.73
N ALA A 179 3.25 -0.36 -7.58
CA ALA A 179 1.89 -0.28 -8.12
C ALA A 179 1.50 -1.52 -8.95
N ASP A 180 2.46 -2.15 -9.61
CA ASP A 180 2.30 -3.33 -10.46
C ASP A 180 2.42 -4.67 -9.71
N ALA A 181 2.80 -4.65 -8.42
CA ALA A 181 2.77 -5.83 -7.57
C ALA A 181 1.35 -6.12 -7.03
N ILE A 182 0.96 -7.39 -6.99
CA ILE A 182 -0.35 -7.84 -6.49
C ILE A 182 -0.20 -8.99 -5.51
N PHE A 183 -1.12 -9.07 -4.55
CA PHE A 183 -1.31 -10.24 -3.70
C PHE A 183 -2.01 -11.34 -4.47
N ALA A 184 -1.33 -12.48 -4.61
CA ALA A 184 -1.89 -13.70 -5.17
C ALA A 184 -2.31 -14.70 -4.09
N ASP A 185 -1.70 -14.61 -2.90
CA ASP A 185 -2.10 -15.33 -1.69
C ASP A 185 -2.73 -14.33 -0.72
N MET A 186 -4.05 -14.44 -0.53
CA MET A 186 -4.82 -13.56 0.35
C MET A 186 -4.86 -14.06 1.79
N GLU A 187 -4.41 -15.29 2.06
CA GLU A 187 -4.43 -15.93 3.38
C GLU A 187 -3.08 -15.78 4.09
N PHE A 188 -2.00 -15.70 3.33
CA PHE A 188 -0.66 -15.54 3.88
C PHE A 188 -0.49 -14.24 4.65
N LYS A 189 0.04 -14.35 5.87
CA LYS A 189 0.41 -13.22 6.74
C LYS A 189 1.92 -13.17 6.94
N ILE A 190 2.48 -11.96 6.87
CA ILE A 190 3.92 -11.73 7.12
C ILE A 190 4.30 -12.20 8.53
N PRO A 191 5.31 -13.09 8.68
CA PRO A 191 5.72 -13.61 9.98
C PRO A 191 6.65 -12.61 10.72
N LEU A 192 6.11 -11.50 11.21
CA LEU A 192 6.87 -10.39 11.81
C LEU A 192 7.86 -10.80 12.91
N GLU A 193 7.52 -11.81 13.72
CA GLU A 193 8.40 -12.34 14.78
C GLU A 193 9.76 -12.83 14.22
N ARG A 194 9.78 -13.35 12.99
CA ARG A 194 11.03 -13.73 12.29
C ARG A 194 11.96 -12.54 12.08
N TYR A 195 11.41 -11.33 11.98
CA TYR A 195 12.14 -10.11 11.64
C TYR A 195 12.38 -9.19 12.84
N LYS A 196 12.13 -9.65 14.07
CA LYS A 196 12.24 -8.82 15.29
C LYS A 196 13.60 -8.12 15.45
N ASP A 197 14.68 -8.78 15.05
CA ASP A 197 16.04 -8.26 15.16
C ASP A 197 16.51 -7.47 13.91
N HIS A 198 15.63 -7.32 12.91
CA HIS A 198 15.90 -6.69 11.62
C HIS A 198 15.08 -5.41 11.45
N ASN A 199 15.57 -4.54 10.55
CA ASN A 199 14.96 -3.25 10.23
C ASN A 199 14.59 -3.12 8.75
N LEU A 200 15.16 -3.97 7.88
CA LEU A 200 14.82 -4.07 6.47
C LEU A 200 14.59 -5.53 6.11
N VAL A 201 13.49 -5.82 5.42
CA VAL A 201 13.18 -7.14 4.87
C VAL A 201 12.88 -6.96 3.38
N VAL A 202 13.61 -7.67 2.54
CA VAL A 202 13.46 -7.66 1.08
C VAL A 202 13.58 -9.08 0.56
N HIS A 203 12.86 -9.42 -0.50
CA HIS A 203 13.10 -10.66 -1.21
C HIS A 203 14.50 -10.63 -1.85
N GLY A 204 15.29 -11.69 -1.71
CA GLY A 204 16.59 -11.78 -2.35
C GLY A 204 17.48 -12.89 -1.79
N TRP A 205 18.67 -13.04 -2.39
CA TRP A 205 19.58 -14.14 -2.09
C TRP A 205 20.96 -13.65 -1.64
N SER A 206 21.43 -14.16 -0.50
CA SER A 206 22.70 -13.74 0.09
C SER A 206 23.90 -13.96 -0.84
N ASN A 207 23.88 -15.02 -1.66
CA ASN A 207 24.94 -15.33 -2.63
C ASN A 207 24.96 -14.40 -3.85
N MET A 208 23.91 -13.60 -4.07
CA MET A 208 23.81 -12.61 -5.15
C MET A 208 24.00 -11.17 -4.63
N VAL A 209 23.71 -10.92 -3.35
CA VAL A 209 23.85 -9.58 -2.73
C VAL A 209 25.21 -9.40 -2.03
N TYR A 210 25.62 -10.35 -1.19
CA TYR A 210 26.80 -10.20 -0.32
C TYR A 210 28.06 -10.91 -0.85
N THR A 211 28.09 -11.20 -2.14
CA THR A 211 29.26 -11.79 -2.81
C THR A 211 30.24 -10.72 -3.31
N GLU A 212 31.52 -11.08 -3.37
CA GLU A 212 32.57 -10.30 -4.04
C GLU A 212 32.92 -10.88 -5.42
N SER A 213 32.16 -11.88 -5.89
CA SER A 213 32.38 -12.60 -7.15
C SER A 213 31.50 -12.10 -8.30
N GLU A 214 31.69 -12.71 -9.48
CA GLU A 214 30.88 -12.49 -10.69
C GLU A 214 29.38 -12.81 -10.51
N ASN A 215 28.99 -13.46 -9.41
CA ASN A 215 27.58 -13.80 -9.12
C ASN A 215 26.77 -12.58 -8.61
N MET A 216 27.41 -11.43 -8.40
CA MET A 216 26.72 -10.22 -7.95
C MET A 216 25.79 -9.74 -9.07
N SER A 217 24.49 -9.74 -8.78
CA SER A 217 23.44 -9.44 -9.76
C SER A 217 22.64 -8.21 -9.35
N TRP A 218 22.26 -7.38 -10.32
CA TRP A 218 21.37 -6.23 -10.06
C TRP A 218 19.94 -6.65 -9.67
N THR A 219 19.59 -7.93 -9.85
CA THR A 219 18.35 -8.56 -9.39
C THR A 219 18.58 -9.53 -8.24
N GLY A 220 19.70 -9.42 -7.53
CA GLY A 220 19.98 -10.26 -6.35
C GLY A 220 19.02 -10.03 -5.18
N LEU A 221 18.30 -8.91 -5.18
CA LEU A 221 17.11 -8.64 -4.36
C LEU A 221 16.11 -7.83 -5.18
N ASN A 222 14.88 -7.70 -4.67
CA ASN A 222 13.86 -6.85 -5.25
C ASN A 222 13.46 -5.68 -4.33
N ALA A 223 13.42 -4.45 -4.86
CA ALA A 223 13.05 -3.24 -4.12
C ALA A 223 11.60 -2.77 -4.36
N GLY A 224 10.80 -3.58 -5.05
CA GLY A 224 9.38 -3.35 -5.32
C GLY A 224 8.44 -3.91 -4.26
N SER A 225 8.92 -4.79 -3.37
CA SER A 225 8.22 -5.21 -2.16
C SER A 225 9.22 -5.28 -1.01
N LEU A 226 9.10 -4.36 -0.04
CA LEU A 226 10.01 -4.30 1.11
C LEU A 226 9.29 -3.88 2.38
N LEU A 227 9.68 -4.47 3.51
CA LEU A 227 9.31 -3.98 4.83
C LEU A 227 10.48 -3.21 5.43
N ILE A 228 10.22 -2.02 5.93
CA ILE A 228 11.23 -1.19 6.58
C ILE A 228 10.70 -0.64 7.90
N ARG A 229 11.45 -0.88 8.98
CA ARG A 229 11.05 -0.52 10.35
C ARG A 229 11.15 0.98 10.56
N ASN A 230 10.19 1.58 11.26
CA ASN A 230 10.16 3.00 11.60
C ASN A 230 11.15 3.32 12.74
N CYS A 231 12.42 3.46 12.39
CA CYS A 231 13.51 3.68 13.34
C CYS A 231 14.64 4.55 12.76
N GLN A 232 15.55 5.00 13.61
CA GLN A 232 16.69 5.85 13.24
C GLN A 232 17.58 5.18 12.20
N TRP A 233 17.80 3.86 12.31
CA TRP A 233 18.59 3.11 11.34
C TRP A 233 18.01 3.23 9.92
N SER A 234 16.68 3.14 9.79
CA SER A 234 15.99 3.26 8.50
C SER A 234 16.05 4.68 7.96
N MET A 235 15.91 5.70 8.82
CA MET A 235 16.11 7.10 8.43
C MET A 235 17.52 7.34 7.87
N ASP A 236 18.53 6.78 8.51
CA ASP A 236 19.91 6.89 8.05
C ASP A 236 20.13 6.10 6.74
N LEU A 237 19.53 4.92 6.57
CA LEU A 237 19.58 4.14 5.34
C LEU A 237 18.94 4.90 4.17
N LEU A 238 17.71 5.39 4.32
CA LEU A 238 16.99 6.14 3.29
C LEU A 238 17.77 7.37 2.85
N HIS A 239 18.38 8.08 3.80
CA HIS A 239 19.22 9.24 3.50
C HIS A 239 20.42 8.86 2.62
N VAL A 240 21.21 7.84 2.99
CA VAL A 240 22.38 7.44 2.17
C VAL A 240 21.99 6.82 0.84
N TRP A 241 20.88 6.10 0.79
CA TRP A 241 20.36 5.47 -0.42
C TRP A 241 19.95 6.55 -1.44
N ALA A 242 19.28 7.61 -0.99
CA ALA A 242 18.90 8.73 -1.84
C ALA A 242 20.11 9.51 -2.41
N GLN A 243 21.28 9.46 -1.76
CA GLN A 243 22.53 10.07 -2.29
C GLN A 243 23.16 9.28 -3.45
N MET A 244 22.63 8.11 -3.78
CA MET A 244 22.97 7.38 -5.01
C MET A 244 22.05 7.76 -6.18
N GLY A 245 20.94 8.44 -5.90
CA GLY A 245 19.94 8.86 -6.86
C GLY A 245 20.15 10.26 -7.44
N PRO A 246 19.14 10.80 -8.15
CA PRO A 246 19.21 12.07 -8.88
C PRO A 246 19.46 13.31 -8.01
N LEU A 247 19.34 13.21 -6.70
CA LEU A 247 19.71 14.29 -5.76
C LEU A 247 21.20 14.62 -5.82
N SER A 248 22.01 13.60 -6.08
CA SER A 248 23.46 13.68 -5.98
C SER A 248 24.08 14.26 -7.24
N SER A 249 25.05 15.16 -7.08
CA SER A 249 25.92 15.58 -8.18
C SER A 249 26.72 14.42 -8.78
N ASN A 250 26.82 13.29 -8.08
CA ASN A 250 27.48 12.08 -8.52
C ASN A 250 26.54 11.08 -9.24
N TYR A 251 25.29 11.44 -9.57
CA TYR A 251 24.32 10.49 -10.15
C TYR A 251 24.86 9.74 -11.39
N ALA A 252 25.43 10.45 -12.36
CA ALA A 252 26.03 9.82 -13.54
C ALA A 252 27.25 8.95 -13.21
N LYS A 253 28.02 9.31 -12.18
CA LYS A 253 29.17 8.54 -11.70
C LYS A 253 28.69 7.24 -11.05
N TRP A 254 27.62 7.28 -10.26
CA TRP A 254 26.99 6.09 -9.70
C TRP A 254 26.53 5.13 -10.80
N GLY A 255 26.00 5.64 -11.92
CA GLY A 255 25.61 4.80 -13.05
C GLY A 255 26.77 3.95 -13.56
N LYS A 256 27.92 4.59 -13.80
CA LYS A 256 29.16 3.90 -14.21
C LYS A 256 29.63 2.87 -13.17
N ILE A 257 29.56 3.21 -11.88
CA ILE A 257 29.95 2.29 -10.80
C ILE A 257 29.04 1.06 -10.77
N LEU A 258 27.72 1.26 -10.86
CA LEU A 258 26.74 0.19 -10.79
C LEU A 258 26.84 -0.73 -12.01
N THR A 259 26.91 -0.20 -13.24
CA THR A 259 27.09 -1.02 -14.45
C THR A 259 28.44 -1.74 -14.47
N SER A 260 29.49 -1.17 -13.86
CA SER A 260 30.78 -1.86 -13.73
C SER A 260 30.74 -2.99 -12.71
N THR A 261 29.93 -2.82 -11.65
CA THR A 261 29.77 -3.77 -10.54
C THR A 261 28.87 -4.93 -10.93
N PHE A 262 27.69 -4.66 -11.51
CA PHE A 262 26.69 -5.64 -11.90
C PHE A 262 26.79 -5.91 -13.40
N LYS A 263 27.37 -7.05 -13.78
CA LYS A 263 27.62 -7.40 -15.20
C LYS A 263 26.33 -7.61 -16.00
N ASP A 264 25.27 -7.99 -15.30
CA ASP A 264 23.94 -8.27 -15.84
C ASP A 264 23.00 -7.05 -15.80
N LYS A 265 23.47 -5.88 -15.33
CA LYS A 265 22.66 -4.64 -15.31
C LYS A 265 22.54 -4.05 -16.71
N PRO A 266 21.34 -3.94 -17.29
CA PRO A 266 21.17 -3.49 -18.67
C PRO A 266 21.15 -1.96 -18.81
N PHE A 267 20.88 -1.22 -17.73
CA PHE A 267 20.66 0.22 -17.77
C PHE A 267 21.87 1.02 -17.25
N PRO A 268 22.26 2.13 -17.92
CA PRO A 268 23.44 2.90 -17.57
C PRO A 268 23.25 3.83 -16.36
N LEU A 269 22.01 4.17 -16.02
CA LEU A 269 21.70 5.05 -14.89
C LEU A 269 21.47 4.26 -13.60
N PRO A 270 21.73 4.86 -12.43
CA PRO A 270 21.35 4.26 -11.15
C PRO A 270 19.84 4.10 -11.02
N ASP A 271 19.44 2.93 -10.57
CA ASP A 271 18.11 2.66 -10.03
C ASP A 271 18.22 2.39 -8.53
N ASP A 272 17.10 2.50 -7.84
CA ASP A 272 16.99 2.29 -6.40
C ASP A 272 17.44 0.87 -6.01
N GLN A 273 17.01 -0.16 -6.74
CA GLN A 273 17.31 -1.57 -6.45
C GLN A 273 18.81 -1.89 -6.52
N SER A 274 19.46 -1.60 -7.65
CA SER A 274 20.90 -1.86 -7.81
C SER A 274 21.72 -0.99 -6.86
N SER A 275 21.26 0.22 -6.55
CA SER A 275 21.88 1.07 -5.54
C SER A 275 21.80 0.44 -4.14
N LEU A 276 20.66 -0.12 -3.75
CA LEU A 276 20.49 -0.81 -2.47
C LEU A 276 21.42 -2.02 -2.38
N ILE A 277 21.48 -2.86 -3.42
CA ILE A 277 22.37 -4.03 -3.47
C ILE A 277 23.83 -3.59 -3.28
N TYR A 278 24.26 -2.55 -4.00
CA TYR A 278 25.61 -2.01 -3.88
C TYR A 278 25.89 -1.53 -2.45
N LEU A 279 24.94 -0.80 -1.84
CA LEU A 279 25.05 -0.26 -0.49
C LEU A 279 25.18 -1.39 0.55
N LEU A 280 24.32 -2.41 0.46
CA LEU A 280 24.32 -3.57 1.35
C LEU A 280 25.60 -4.39 1.21
N SER A 281 26.10 -4.58 -0.01
CA SER A 281 27.35 -5.29 -0.28
C SER A 281 28.56 -4.52 0.24
N LYS A 282 28.76 -3.27 -0.19
CA LYS A 282 29.96 -2.48 0.13
C LYS A 282 29.99 -1.96 1.56
N GLN A 283 28.84 -1.84 2.22
CA GLN A 283 28.75 -1.42 3.61
C GLN A 283 28.08 -2.51 4.47
N ARG A 284 28.35 -3.79 4.19
CA ARG A 284 27.77 -4.95 4.90
C ARG A 284 27.89 -4.87 6.41
N ARG A 285 29.04 -4.41 6.94
CA ARG A 285 29.24 -4.24 8.39
C ARG A 285 28.26 -3.25 9.01
N LYS A 286 27.81 -2.25 8.26
CA LYS A 286 26.91 -1.19 8.72
C LYS A 286 25.43 -1.58 8.56
N TRP A 287 25.07 -2.16 7.43
CA TRP A 287 23.67 -2.40 7.07
C TRP A 287 23.25 -3.88 7.11
N GLY A 288 24.16 -4.79 6.74
CA GLY A 288 23.82 -6.20 6.53
C GLY A 288 23.26 -6.89 7.77
N GLY A 289 23.76 -6.58 8.97
CA GLY A 289 23.27 -7.17 10.22
C GLY A 289 21.83 -6.79 10.60
N LYS A 290 21.24 -5.78 9.95
CA LYS A 290 19.84 -5.35 10.15
C LYS A 290 18.97 -5.55 8.90
N THR A 291 19.51 -6.16 7.86
CA THR A 291 18.80 -6.49 6.62
C THR A 291 18.57 -7.99 6.53
N TYR A 292 17.32 -8.40 6.46
CA TYR A 292 16.91 -9.77 6.19
C TYR A 292 16.64 -9.95 4.69
N LEU A 293 17.32 -10.90 4.05
CA LEU A 293 17.02 -11.32 2.68
C LEU A 293 16.08 -12.53 2.78
N GLU A 294 14.81 -12.33 2.44
CA GLU A 294 13.79 -13.37 2.51
C GLU A 294 13.79 -14.22 1.23
N GLU A 295 13.88 -15.55 1.42
CA GLU A 295 13.93 -16.54 0.33
C GLU A 295 12.97 -17.71 0.56
N THR A 296 12.29 -17.76 1.72
CA THR A 296 11.43 -18.89 2.11
C THR A 296 10.00 -18.77 1.59
N TYR A 297 9.60 -17.57 1.14
CA TYR A 297 8.35 -17.30 0.44
C TYR A 297 8.53 -16.11 -0.51
N ASP A 298 7.61 -15.99 -1.46
CA ASP A 298 7.64 -14.95 -2.49
C ASP A 298 7.13 -13.61 -1.90
N LEU A 299 7.96 -12.93 -1.07
CA LEU A 299 7.70 -11.53 -0.66
C LEU A 299 7.67 -10.61 -1.89
N GLU A 300 8.48 -10.94 -2.89
CA GLU A 300 8.31 -10.60 -4.29
C GLU A 300 8.46 -11.89 -5.12
N GLY A 301 7.67 -12.03 -6.19
CA GLY A 301 7.73 -13.17 -7.08
C GLY A 301 7.63 -12.75 -8.53
N TYR A 302 8.65 -13.07 -9.33
CA TYR A 302 8.70 -12.73 -10.75
C TYR A 302 7.53 -13.36 -11.51
N TRP A 303 6.66 -12.50 -12.07
CA TRP A 303 5.36 -12.91 -12.60
C TRP A 303 5.40 -14.06 -13.62
N ILE A 304 6.43 -14.13 -14.50
CA ILE A 304 6.58 -15.22 -15.47
C ILE A 304 6.80 -16.55 -14.77
N ALA A 305 7.64 -16.57 -13.72
CA ALA A 305 7.90 -17.77 -12.93
C ALA A 305 6.68 -18.17 -12.09
N THR A 306 5.82 -17.21 -11.72
CA THR A 306 4.62 -17.45 -10.92
C THR A 306 3.44 -17.96 -11.74
N LEU A 307 3.25 -17.48 -12.97
CA LEU A 307 2.08 -17.84 -13.80
C LEU A 307 1.93 -19.35 -14.00
N GLY A 308 3.04 -20.07 -14.25
CA GLY A 308 3.02 -21.52 -14.41
C GLY A 308 2.63 -22.30 -13.13
N LYS A 309 2.70 -21.66 -11.96
CA LYS A 309 2.38 -22.29 -10.66
C LYS A 309 0.88 -22.26 -10.32
N PHE A 310 0.10 -21.36 -10.93
CA PHE A 310 -1.32 -21.19 -10.58
C PHE A 310 -2.18 -22.42 -10.88
N GLU A 311 -1.89 -23.15 -11.96
CA GLU A 311 -2.60 -24.39 -12.28
C GLU A 311 -2.33 -25.48 -11.22
N GLY A 312 -1.08 -25.61 -10.79
CA GLY A 312 -0.70 -26.54 -9.72
C GLY A 312 -1.33 -26.19 -8.37
N LEU A 313 -1.45 -24.90 -8.05
CA LEU A 313 -2.15 -24.43 -6.85
C LEU A 313 -3.63 -24.82 -6.87
N LYS A 314 -4.31 -24.61 -8.01
CA LYS A 314 -5.71 -25.00 -8.16
C LYS A 314 -5.93 -26.49 -7.86
N ASN A 315 -5.06 -27.35 -8.39
CA ASN A 315 -5.15 -28.79 -8.16
C ASN A 315 -4.97 -29.15 -6.68
N LYS A 316 -3.95 -28.60 -6.01
CA LYS A 316 -3.73 -28.83 -4.57
C LYS A 316 -4.91 -28.42 -3.70
N TYR A 317 -5.52 -27.28 -4.00
CA TYR A 317 -6.70 -26.89 -3.24
C TYR A 317 -7.90 -27.80 -3.50
N ASN A 318 -8.08 -28.30 -4.72
CA ASN A 318 -9.13 -29.28 -4.98
C ASN A 318 -8.89 -30.56 -4.16
N GLU A 319 -7.64 -31.03 -4.07
CA GLU A 319 -7.27 -32.17 -3.22
C GLU A 319 -7.60 -31.91 -1.74
N ILE A 320 -7.27 -30.72 -1.21
CA ILE A 320 -7.62 -30.32 0.16
C ILE A 320 -9.15 -30.30 0.36
N GLU A 321 -9.93 -29.80 -0.61
CA GLU A 321 -11.39 -29.79 -0.55
C GLU A 321 -12.01 -31.19 -0.62
N GLU A 322 -11.37 -32.12 -1.33
CA GLU A 322 -11.75 -33.54 -1.39
C GLU A 322 -11.48 -34.26 -0.06
N GLU A 323 -10.32 -34.02 0.55
CA GLU A 323 -9.93 -34.63 1.83
C GLU A 323 -10.68 -34.03 3.02
N ALA A 324 -10.94 -32.73 2.99
CA ALA A 324 -11.59 -31.97 4.05
C ALA A 324 -12.79 -31.20 3.50
N SER A 325 -13.91 -31.89 3.29
CA SER A 325 -15.15 -31.33 2.74
C SER A 325 -15.67 -30.05 3.43
N VAL A 326 -15.29 -29.82 4.70
CA VAL A 326 -15.59 -28.59 5.46
C VAL A 326 -14.86 -27.35 4.94
N LEU A 327 -13.78 -27.51 4.17
CA LEU A 327 -12.98 -26.45 3.56
C LEU A 327 -13.43 -26.09 2.14
N ARG A 328 -14.54 -26.67 1.65
CA ARG A 328 -15.08 -26.39 0.31
C ARG A 328 -15.32 -24.88 0.14
N ARG A 329 -14.72 -24.30 -0.91
CA ARG A 329 -14.89 -22.88 -1.21
C ARG A 329 -16.27 -22.60 -1.81
N ARG A 330 -16.86 -21.47 -1.44
CA ARG A 330 -18.04 -20.94 -2.15
C ARG A 330 -17.52 -20.27 -3.41
N HIS A 331 -17.82 -20.84 -4.58
CA HIS A 331 -17.53 -20.19 -5.84
C HIS A 331 -18.30 -18.87 -5.92
N SER A 332 -17.62 -17.80 -6.34
CA SER A 332 -18.27 -16.52 -6.65
C SER A 332 -19.38 -16.75 -7.67
N GLU A 333 -20.55 -16.15 -7.44
CA GLU A 333 -21.71 -16.23 -8.32
C GLU A 333 -21.33 -15.85 -9.77
N LYS A 334 -21.91 -16.57 -10.73
CA LYS A 334 -21.60 -16.49 -12.17
C LYS A 334 -21.93 -15.14 -12.78
#